data_AF-A0A951G0Y5-F1
#
_entry.id   AF-A0A951G0Y5-F1
#
_cell.length_a   1.000
_cell.length_b   1.000
_cell.length_c   1.000
_cell.angle_alpha   90.00
_cell.angle_beta   90.00
_cell.angle_gamma   90.00
#
_symmetry.space_group_name_H-M   'P 1'
#
loop_
_entity.id
_entity.type
_entity.pdbx_description
1 polymer ?
#
loop_
_entity_poly.entity_id
_entity_poly.type
_entity_poly.pdbx_seq_one_letter_code
_entity_poly.pdbx_strand_id
1 'polypeptide(L)'
;MPILVPVYDEPRTLTITMPSSAEPGIVPKVLIDGPICLRHRFPDTGGLCMWWHNDSSEQIWVPADGLLALVGHATTHAYCEARCQRGRPWPRPEAPTTHRGSCPTCRPQP
;
A
#
# COMPACT_ATOMS: atom_id res chain seq x y z
N MET A 1 4.20 -11.51 -8.57
CA MET A 1 3.02 -11.77 -9.42
C MET A 1 2.56 -10.47 -10.07
N PRO A 2 2.12 -10.46 -11.33
CA PRO A 2 1.57 -9.25 -11.94
C PRO A 2 0.17 -8.94 -11.38
N ILE A 3 -0.12 -7.67 -11.14
CA ILE A 3 -1.45 -7.16 -10.74
C ILE A 3 -1.84 -5.97 -11.61
N LEU A 4 -3.14 -5.84 -11.87
CA LEU A 4 -3.71 -4.67 -12.53
C LEU A 4 -4.07 -3.62 -11.49
N VAL A 5 -3.53 -2.42 -11.64
CA VAL A 5 -3.94 -1.27 -10.82
C VAL A 5 -4.61 -0.26 -11.78
N PRO A 6 -5.88 0.15 -11.55
CA PRO A 6 -6.67 0.93 -12.52
C PRO A 6 -6.12 2.29 -12.97
N VAL A 7 -4.95 2.69 -12.49
CA VAL A 7 -4.27 3.97 -12.74
C VAL A 7 -3.00 3.84 -13.57
N TYR A 8 -2.55 2.61 -13.82
CA TYR A 8 -1.36 2.32 -14.63
C TYR A 8 -1.78 1.63 -15.93
N ASP A 9 -1.13 2.01 -17.02
CA ASP A 9 -1.34 1.40 -18.34
C ASP A 9 -0.75 -0.01 -18.40
N GLU A 10 0.29 -0.26 -17.60
CA GLU A 10 0.99 -1.55 -17.52
C GLU A 10 0.74 -2.22 -16.15
N PRO A 11 0.71 -3.57 -16.11
CA PRO A 11 0.67 -4.32 -14.85
C PRO A 11 1.85 -3.98 -13.93
N ARG A 12 1.61 -4.12 -12.62
CA ARG A 12 2.65 -3.97 -11.58
C ARG A 12 3.04 -5.31 -11.00
N THR A 13 4.31 -5.46 -10.66
CA THR A 13 4.83 -6.66 -9.99
C THR A 13 4.66 -6.53 -8.49
N LEU A 14 3.76 -7.35 -7.93
CA LEU A 14 3.56 -7.52 -6.50
C LEU A 14 4.38 -8.69 -5.97
N THR A 15 5.21 -8.45 -4.96
CA THR A 15 5.95 -9.48 -4.22
C THR A 15 5.45 -9.54 -2.79
N ILE A 16 4.98 -10.72 -2.37
CA ILE A 16 4.50 -10.97 -1.01
C ILE A 16 5.45 -11.99 -0.38
N THR A 17 6.04 -11.63 0.76
CA THR A 17 6.81 -12.56 1.58
C THR A 17 5.99 -12.86 2.83
N MET A 18 5.54 -14.11 2.94
CA MET A 18 4.86 -14.60 4.12
C MET A 18 5.88 -14.85 5.23
N PRO A 19 5.59 -14.50 6.49
CA PRO A 19 6.45 -14.86 7.60
C PRO A 19 6.47 -16.37 7.78
N SER A 20 7.61 -16.90 8.23
CA SER A 20 7.78 -18.33 8.52
C SER A 20 7.09 -18.78 9.81
N SER A 21 6.71 -17.84 10.69
CA SER A 21 5.95 -18.10 11.91
C SER A 21 4.61 -17.37 11.88
N ALA A 22 3.62 -17.96 12.52
CA ALA A 22 2.30 -17.36 12.75
C ALA A 22 2.24 -16.57 14.06
N GLU A 23 3.37 -16.02 14.52
CA GLU A 23 3.38 -15.24 15.76
C GLU A 23 2.46 -14.03 15.64
N PRO A 24 1.65 -13.74 16.68
CA PRO A 24 0.76 -12.59 16.68
C PRO A 24 1.53 -11.30 16.39
N GLY A 25 1.07 -10.53 15.41
CA GLY A 25 1.68 -9.25 15.02
C GLY A 25 2.72 -9.35 13.91
N ILE A 26 3.14 -10.55 13.49
CA ILE A 26 3.98 -10.68 12.29
C ILE A 26 3.08 -10.69 11.05
N VAL A 27 3.09 -9.57 10.33
CA VAL A 27 2.32 -9.39 9.08
C VAL A 27 3.18 -9.70 7.84
N PRO A 28 2.58 -10.10 6.71
CA PRO A 28 3.31 -10.29 5.46
C PRO A 28 4.01 -9.02 5.00
N LYS A 29 5.23 -9.17 4.47
CA LYS A 29 5.92 -8.09 3.78
C LYS A 29 5.39 -7.99 2.35
N VAL A 30 4.87 -6.83 1.98
CA VAL A 30 4.28 -6.56 0.67
C VAL A 30 5.11 -5.50 -0.06
N LEU A 31 5.58 -5.82 -1.26
CA LEU A 31 6.38 -4.94 -2.12
C LEU A 31 5.70 -4.82 -3.48
N ILE A 32 5.74 -3.63 -4.07
CA ILE A 32 5.27 -3.39 -5.44
C ILE A 32 6.26 -2.50 -6.19
N ASP A 33 6.51 -2.82 -7.45
CA ASP A 33 7.32 -2.02 -8.36
C ASP A 33 6.63 -0.72 -8.81
N GLY A 34 7.35 0.11 -9.55
CA GLY A 34 6.85 1.38 -10.10
C GLY A 34 7.09 2.59 -9.20
N PRO A 35 6.53 3.76 -9.57
CA PRO A 35 6.76 5.00 -8.84
C PRO A 35 6.25 4.89 -7.41
N ILE A 36 7.00 5.47 -6.46
CA ILE A 36 6.79 5.29 -5.02
C ILE A 36 6.29 6.57 -4.35
N CYS A 37 5.33 6.45 -3.44
CA CYS A 37 5.03 7.49 -2.45
C CYS A 37 5.68 7.08 -1.13
N LEU A 38 6.80 7.72 -0.76
CA LEU A 38 7.54 7.33 0.46
C LEU A 38 6.76 7.54 1.77
N ARG A 39 5.62 8.27 1.73
CA ARG A 39 4.76 8.46 2.90
C ARG A 39 4.03 7.18 3.32
N HIS A 40 3.74 6.29 2.37
CA HIS A 40 2.93 5.10 2.58
C HIS A 40 3.75 3.81 2.39
N ARG A 41 5.06 3.92 2.57
CA ARG A 41 6.02 2.83 2.54
C ARG A 41 6.97 2.91 3.73
N PHE A 42 7.47 1.76 4.15
CA PHE A 42 8.54 1.69 5.13
C PHE A 42 9.87 2.17 4.51
N PRO A 43 10.53 3.22 5.07
CA PRO A 43 11.69 3.86 4.45
C PRO A 43 12.89 2.94 4.20
N ASP A 44 13.05 1.93 5.04
CA ASP A 44 14.18 0.99 5.06
C ASP A 44 14.02 -0.15 4.04
N THR A 45 12.79 -0.67 3.91
CA THR A 45 12.50 -1.85 3.10
C THR A 45 11.80 -1.54 1.78
N GLY A 46 11.23 -0.35 1.64
CA GLY A 46 10.32 0.01 0.54
C GLY A 46 9.00 -0.75 0.55
N GLY A 47 8.71 -1.52 1.62
CA GLY A 47 7.48 -2.27 1.80
C GLY A 47 6.27 -1.35 1.96
N LEU A 48 5.10 -1.79 1.50
CA LEU A 48 3.86 -1.05 1.70
C LEU A 48 3.51 -1.00 3.19
N CYS A 49 3.19 0.19 3.68
CA CYS A 49 2.59 0.37 5.00
C CYS A 49 1.10 0.05 4.90
N MET A 50 0.78 -1.25 4.91
CA MET A 50 -0.55 -1.77 4.56
C MET A 50 -1.64 -1.39 5.56
N TRP A 51 -1.28 -1.29 6.84
CA TRP A 51 -2.23 -1.20 7.96
C TRP A 51 -1.90 0.00 8.84
N TRP A 52 -2.93 0.70 9.29
CA TRP A 52 -2.79 1.73 10.31
C TRP A 52 -2.95 1.12 11.70
N HIS A 53 -2.28 1.70 12.71
CA HIS A 53 -2.27 1.14 14.06
C HIS A 53 -3.65 1.12 14.75
N ASN A 54 -4.63 1.87 14.22
CA ASN A 54 -6.00 1.93 14.72
C ASN A 54 -7.00 1.22 13.78
N ASP A 55 -6.53 0.56 12.71
CA ASP A 55 -7.42 -0.27 11.89
C ASP A 55 -8.02 -1.39 12.75
N SER A 56 -9.32 -1.63 12.60
CA SER A 56 -9.99 -2.73 13.28
C SER A 56 -9.53 -4.08 12.72
N SER A 57 -9.79 -5.15 13.46
CA SER A 57 -9.48 -6.51 13.00
C SER A 57 -10.17 -6.89 11.68
N GLU A 58 -11.27 -6.22 11.31
CA GLU A 58 -11.98 -6.45 10.05
C GLU A 58 -11.31 -5.73 8.86
N GLN A 59 -10.45 -4.75 9.13
CA GLN A 59 -9.74 -3.96 8.12
C GLN A 59 -8.32 -4.48 7.86
N ILE A 60 -7.82 -5.35 8.73
CA ILE A 60 -6.48 -5.94 8.67
C ILE A 60 -6.63 -7.37 8.17
N TRP A 61 -5.86 -7.70 7.13
CA TRP A 61 -5.81 -9.06 6.61
C TRP A 61 -5.29 -10.06 7.67
N VAL A 62 -5.94 -11.21 7.77
CA VAL A 62 -5.46 -12.37 8.53
C VAL A 62 -5.28 -13.60 7.62
N PRO A 63 -4.46 -14.59 8.00
CA PRO A 63 -4.23 -15.79 7.18
C PRO A 63 -5.51 -16.51 6.72
N ALA A 64 -6.57 -16.48 7.53
CA ALA A 64 -7.86 -17.08 7.22
C ALA A 64 -8.58 -16.42 6.03
N ASP A 65 -8.30 -15.14 5.72
CA ASP A 65 -8.88 -14.44 4.58
C ASP A 65 -8.30 -14.92 3.25
N GLY A 66 -7.14 -15.60 3.30
CA GLY A 66 -6.45 -16.15 2.15
C GLY A 66 -5.64 -15.12 1.35
N LEU A 67 -4.74 -15.62 0.50
CA LEU A 67 -3.79 -14.78 -0.23
C LEU A 67 -4.48 -13.79 -1.20
N LEU A 68 -5.62 -14.16 -1.78
CA LEU A 68 -6.33 -13.30 -2.74
C LEU A 68 -6.85 -12.02 -2.07
N ALA A 69 -7.31 -12.10 -0.82
CA ALA A 69 -7.73 -10.92 -0.05
C ALA A 69 -6.55 -9.97 0.17
N LEU A 70 -5.37 -10.49 0.52
CA LEU A 70 -4.15 -9.70 0.68
C LEU A 70 -3.75 -8.98 -0.62
N VAL A 71 -3.87 -9.64 -1.77
CA VAL A 71 -3.64 -9.03 -3.09
C VAL A 71 -4.63 -7.88 -3.34
N GLY A 72 -5.90 -8.05 -2.95
CA GLY A 72 -6.92 -7.00 -3.03
C GLY A 72 -6.58 -5.77 -2.18
N HIS A 73 -6.14 -5.97 -0.94
CA HIS A 73 -5.63 -4.89 -0.09
C HIS A 73 -4.43 -4.19 -0.71
N ALA A 74 -3.46 -4.95 -1.24
CA ALA A 74 -2.25 -4.39 -1.83
C ALA A 74 -2.54 -3.58 -3.10
N THR A 75 -3.46 -4.08 -3.92
CA THR A 75 -3.93 -3.38 -5.14
C THR A 75 -4.64 -2.07 -4.78
N THR A 76 -5.49 -2.10 -3.75
CA THR A 76 -6.17 -0.90 -3.23
C THR A 76 -5.16 0.11 -2.71
N HIS A 77 -4.16 -0.33 -1.95
CA HIS A 77 -3.09 0.54 -1.45
C HIS A 77 -2.28 1.18 -2.58
N ALA A 78 -1.89 0.39 -3.60
CA ALA A 78 -1.18 0.88 -4.78
C ALA A 78 -1.99 1.93 -5.56
N TYR A 79 -3.31 1.74 -5.69
CA TYR A 79 -4.20 2.73 -6.27
C TYR A 79 -4.19 4.05 -5.47
N CYS A 80 -4.22 3.96 -4.14
CA CYS A 80 -4.14 5.13 -3.26
C CYS A 80 -2.81 5.86 -3.40
N GLU A 81 -1.68 5.14 -3.44
CA GLU A 81 -0.35 5.71 -3.68
C GLU A 81 -0.28 6.47 -5.01
N ALA A 82 -0.79 5.87 -6.09
CA ALA A 82 -0.79 6.49 -7.40
C ALA A 82 -1.64 7.77 -7.45
N ARG A 83 -2.76 7.81 -6.73
CA ARG A 83 -3.55 9.04 -6.56
C ARG A 83 -2.77 10.09 -5.79
N CYS A 84 -2.14 9.68 -4.69
CA CYS A 84 -1.33 10.54 -3.83
C CYS A 84 -0.18 11.21 -4.63
N GLN A 85 0.51 10.45 -5.48
CA GLN A 85 1.54 10.96 -6.39
C GLN A 85 1.04 12.04 -7.36
N ARG A 86 -0.24 11.97 -7.76
CA ARG A 86 -0.90 12.96 -8.61
C ARG A 86 -1.42 14.17 -7.83
N GLY A 87 -1.00 14.34 -6.56
CA GLY A 87 -1.45 15.41 -5.68
C GLY A 87 -2.91 15.28 -5.23
N ARG A 88 -3.56 14.13 -5.46
CA ARG A 88 -4.93 13.89 -4.98
C ARG A 88 -4.89 13.51 -3.49
N PRO A 89 -5.96 13.81 -2.72
CA PRO A 89 -6.08 13.33 -1.36
C PRO A 89 -6.00 11.80 -1.31
N TRP A 90 -5.40 11.29 -0.23
CA TRP A 90 -5.45 9.87 0.09
C TRP A 90 -6.92 9.46 0.28
N PRO A 91 -7.40 8.43 -0.43
CA PRO A 91 -8.83 8.15 -0.48
C PRO A 91 -9.34 7.29 0.69
N ARG A 92 -8.46 6.71 1.51
CA ARG A 92 -8.86 5.92 2.69
C ARG A 92 -8.89 6.78 3.97
N PRO A 93 -9.71 6.39 4.97
CA PRO A 93 -9.85 7.15 6.22
C PRO A 93 -8.58 7.20 7.08
N GLU A 94 -7.64 6.25 6.91
CA GLU A 94 -6.48 6.14 7.80
C GLU A 94 -5.43 7.25 7.62
N ALA A 95 -5.51 8.02 6.54
CA ALA A 95 -4.63 9.16 6.32
C ALA A 95 -5.38 10.29 5.59
N PRO A 96 -6.43 10.87 6.19
CA PRO A 96 -7.37 11.76 5.50
C PRO A 96 -6.77 13.14 5.18
N THR A 97 -5.51 13.39 5.57
CA THR A 97 -4.84 14.66 5.36
C THR A 97 -4.55 14.86 3.88
N THR A 98 -4.95 16.01 3.33
CA THR A 98 -4.54 16.43 1.98
C THR A 98 -3.03 16.43 1.85
N HIS A 99 -2.54 15.97 0.70
CA HIS A 99 -1.12 15.94 0.36
C HIS A 99 -0.58 17.37 0.09
N ARG A 100 -0.45 18.21 1.14
CA ARG A 100 0.17 19.55 1.02
C ARG A 100 1.68 19.45 1.22
N GLY A 101 2.44 19.53 0.12
CA GLY A 101 3.82 20.01 0.04
C GLY A 101 4.95 19.20 0.69
N SER A 102 4.68 18.22 1.56
CA SER A 102 5.72 17.61 2.40
C SER A 102 6.29 16.26 1.95
N CYS A 103 5.79 15.65 0.87
CA CYS A 103 6.38 14.40 0.37
C CYS A 103 7.38 14.68 -0.77
N PRO A 104 8.68 14.36 -0.58
CA PRO A 104 9.72 14.62 -1.58
C PRO A 104 9.53 13.84 -2.90
N THR A 105 8.68 12.80 -2.90
CA THR A 105 8.43 11.93 -4.07
C THR A 105 7.13 12.21 -4.80
N CYS A 106 6.25 13.06 -4.25
CA CYS A 106 4.97 13.38 -4.85
C CYS A 106 5.01 14.83 -5.33
N ARG A 107 5.19 15.03 -6.64
CA ARG A 107 5.19 16.37 -7.22
C ARG A 107 3.76 16.89 -7.31
N PRO A 108 3.47 18.13 -6.87
CA PRO A 108 2.25 18.81 -7.28
C PRO A 108 2.26 18.92 -8.82
N GLN A 109 1.14 18.59 -9.46
CA GLN A 109 0.98 18.93 -10.88
C GLN A 109 0.96 20.45 -11.03
N PRO A 110 1.55 21.02 -12.11
CA PRO A 110 1.36 22.41 -12.46
C PRO A 110 -0.10 22.75 -12.76
#